data_AF-A0A7Y8FEY5-F1
#
_entry.id   AF-A0A7Y8FEY5-F1
#
_cell.length_a   1.000
_cell.length_b   1.000
_cell.length_c   1.000
_cell.angle_alpha   90.00
_cell.angle_beta   90.00
_cell.angle_gamma   90.00
#
_symmetry.space_group_name_H-M   'P 1'
#
loop_
_entity.id
_entity.type
_entity.pdbx_description
1 polymer ?
#
loop_
_entity_poly.entity_id
_entity_poly.type
_entity_poly.pdbx_seq_one_letter_code
_entity_poly.pdbx_strand_id
1 'polypeptide(L)'
;MTQSSTQTTTFTTTDVEAVVRRITADLVMIASSSGAVTEERAREWGNDIELLAKNGYLNYVDLTLLSHGVEQKATRFYVNESGTLANDRPGDARWPKVAGPHLRIVLSHHRTYDQQAQEKLAGRMKISWMTSNDDISHSRLTQSGGREYSSNGYGMQRKDYT
;
A
#
# COMPACT_ATOMS: atom_id res chain seq x y z
N MET A 1 31.28 -3.58 -13.14
CA MET A 1 31.24 -4.52 -12.01
C MET A 1 29.88 -4.38 -11.34
N THR A 2 29.05 -5.41 -11.41
CA THR A 2 27.74 -5.46 -10.73
C THR A 2 27.97 -5.99 -9.31
N GLN A 3 27.88 -5.11 -8.31
CA GLN A 3 27.86 -5.54 -6.92
C GLN A 3 26.50 -6.18 -6.65
N SER A 4 26.49 -7.47 -6.34
CA SER A 4 25.32 -8.13 -5.78
C SER A 4 25.32 -7.82 -4.28
N SER A 5 24.49 -6.88 -3.84
CA SER A 5 24.25 -6.67 -2.42
C SER A 5 23.30 -7.75 -1.91
N THR A 6 23.83 -8.72 -1.19
CA THR A 6 23.00 -9.60 -0.36
C THR A 6 22.49 -8.76 0.81
N GLN A 7 21.28 -8.19 0.70
CA GLN A 7 20.56 -7.70 1.87
C GLN A 7 20.13 -8.92 2.68
N THR A 8 20.82 -9.17 3.80
CA THR A 8 20.37 -10.15 4.79
C THR A 8 19.15 -9.55 5.47
N THR A 9 17.94 -9.98 5.10
CA THR A 9 16.73 -9.52 5.77
C THR A 9 16.74 -10.03 7.21
N THR A 10 16.78 -9.11 8.18
CA THR A 10 16.78 -9.42 9.62
C THR A 10 15.37 -9.56 10.19
N PHE A 11 14.35 -9.26 9.40
CA PHE A 11 12.94 -9.29 9.79
C PHE A 11 12.27 -10.61 9.37
N THR A 12 11.21 -10.97 10.10
CA THR A 12 10.42 -12.18 9.87
C THR A 12 9.13 -11.89 9.10
N THR A 13 8.45 -12.93 8.62
CA THR A 13 7.10 -12.77 8.05
C THR A 13 6.10 -12.20 9.06
N THR A 14 6.27 -12.47 10.36
CA THR A 14 5.47 -11.90 11.44
C THR A 14 5.66 -10.38 11.54
N ASP A 15 6.88 -9.88 11.31
CA ASP A 15 7.16 -8.45 11.29
C ASP A 15 6.46 -7.76 10.11
N VAL A 16 6.48 -8.40 8.94
CA VAL A 16 5.72 -7.95 7.77
C VAL A 16 4.22 -7.90 8.06
N GLU A 17 3.66 -8.95 8.69
CA GLU A 17 2.26 -8.96 9.10
C GLU A 17 1.93 -7.82 10.05
N ALA A 18 2.78 -7.56 11.05
CA ALA A 18 2.55 -6.50 12.03
C ALA A 18 2.46 -5.12 11.36
N VAL A 19 3.29 -4.87 10.36
CA VAL A 19 3.27 -3.62 9.57
C VAL A 19 2.05 -3.58 8.65
N VAL A 20 1.75 -4.65 7.91
CA VAL A 20 0.64 -4.68 6.95
C VAL A 20 -0.73 -4.62 7.66
N ARG A 21 -0.86 -5.16 8.88
CA ARG A 21 -2.07 -4.99 9.70
C ARG A 21 -2.40 -3.51 9.96
N ARG A 22 -1.38 -2.65 10.10
CA ARG A 22 -1.57 -1.20 10.32
C ARG A 22 -2.03 -0.50 9.07
N ILE A 23 -1.44 -0.84 7.93
CA ILE A 23 -1.87 -0.33 6.62
C ILE A 23 -3.31 -0.77 6.34
N THR A 24 -3.64 -2.03 6.63
CA THR A 24 -5.00 -2.54 6.47
C THR A 24 -6.00 -1.77 7.34
N ALA A 25 -5.61 -1.40 8.57
CA ALA A 25 -6.44 -0.57 9.43
C ALA A 25 -6.68 0.83 8.83
N ASP A 26 -5.67 1.46 8.24
CA ASP A 26 -5.83 2.72 7.51
C ASP A 26 -6.74 2.57 6.30
N LEU A 27 -6.54 1.54 5.47
CA LEU A 27 -7.37 1.26 4.29
C LEU A 27 -8.85 1.08 4.68
N VAL A 28 -9.12 0.33 5.77
CA VAL A 28 -10.47 0.14 6.31
C VAL A 28 -11.04 1.46 6.80
N MET A 29 -10.25 2.30 7.50
CA MET A 29 -10.69 3.63 7.94
C MET A 29 -11.04 4.54 6.77
N ILE A 30 -10.25 4.51 5.68
CA ILE A 30 -10.50 5.27 4.45
C ILE A 30 -11.78 4.78 3.77
N ALA A 31 -11.95 3.47 3.63
CA ALA A 31 -13.17 2.89 3.06
C ALA A 31 -14.42 3.31 3.85
N SER A 32 -14.38 3.13 5.18
CA SER A 32 -15.49 3.46 6.08
C SER A 32 -15.85 4.95 6.07
N SER A 33 -14.85 5.84 6.05
CA SER A 33 -15.08 7.29 6.10
C SER A 33 -15.49 7.91 4.76
N SER A 34 -14.83 7.52 3.66
CA SER A 34 -15.14 8.03 2.31
C SER A 34 -16.44 7.46 1.75
N GLY A 35 -16.81 6.25 2.15
CA GLY A 35 -17.97 5.52 1.62
C GLY A 35 -17.81 5.08 0.16
N ALA A 36 -16.60 5.14 -0.40
CA ALA A 36 -16.35 4.83 -1.81
C ALA A 36 -16.22 3.33 -2.10
N VAL A 37 -15.82 2.53 -1.09
CA VAL A 37 -15.81 1.06 -1.12
C VAL A 37 -16.20 0.51 0.25
N THR A 38 -16.55 -0.77 0.30
CA THR A 38 -16.82 -1.51 1.54
C THR A 38 -15.54 -1.76 2.35
N GLU A 39 -15.65 -1.92 3.66
CA GLU A 39 -14.51 -2.33 4.49
C GLU A 39 -13.99 -3.72 4.12
N GLU A 40 -14.86 -4.62 3.68
CA GLU A 40 -14.50 -5.98 3.22
C GLU A 40 -13.52 -5.91 2.05
N ARG A 41 -13.83 -5.09 1.03
CA ARG A 41 -12.93 -4.82 -0.09
C ARG A 41 -11.58 -4.28 0.37
N ALA A 42 -11.56 -3.39 1.36
CA ALA A 42 -10.30 -2.87 1.91
C ALA A 42 -9.48 -3.96 2.64
N ARG A 43 -10.14 -4.92 3.29
CA ARG A 43 -9.47 -6.08 3.89
C ARG A 43 -8.93 -7.05 2.84
N GLU A 44 -9.61 -7.22 1.71
CA GLU A 44 -9.09 -7.98 0.57
C GLU A 44 -7.84 -7.33 -0.02
N TRP A 45 -7.81 -6.00 -0.16
CA TRP A 45 -6.59 -5.28 -0.51
C TRP A 45 -5.46 -5.54 0.48
N GLY A 46 -5.76 -5.44 1.78
CA GLY A 46 -4.79 -5.75 2.84
C GLY A 46 -4.22 -7.17 2.73
N ASN A 47 -5.05 -8.16 2.39
CA ASN A 47 -4.61 -9.54 2.20
C ASN A 47 -3.59 -9.69 1.04
N ASP A 48 -3.89 -9.08 -0.11
CA ASP A 48 -3.02 -9.16 -1.28
C ASP A 48 -1.72 -8.37 -1.07
N ILE A 49 -1.80 -7.21 -0.42
CA ILE A 49 -0.63 -6.41 0.00
C ILE A 49 0.27 -7.24 0.92
N GLU A 50 -0.31 -7.93 1.91
CA GLU A 50 0.44 -8.79 2.84
C GLU A 50 1.14 -9.92 2.10
N LEU A 51 0.43 -10.56 1.17
CA LEU A 51 0.97 -11.66 0.40
C LEU A 51 2.15 -11.23 -0.47
N LEU A 52 2.03 -10.10 -1.16
CA LEU A 52 3.13 -9.55 -1.97
C LEU A 52 4.31 -9.10 -1.10
N ALA A 53 4.04 -8.42 0.01
CA ALA A 53 5.06 -7.95 0.94
C ALA A 53 5.86 -9.11 1.54
N LYS A 54 5.19 -10.18 1.99
CA LYS A 54 5.84 -11.38 2.55
C LYS A 54 6.78 -12.10 1.57
N ASN A 55 6.53 -11.97 0.26
CA ASN A 55 7.37 -12.57 -0.76
C ASN A 55 8.40 -11.58 -1.34
N GLY A 56 8.53 -10.37 -0.78
CA GLY A 56 9.48 -9.35 -1.27
C GLY A 56 9.14 -8.80 -2.65
N TYR A 57 7.86 -8.84 -3.03
CA TYR A 57 7.40 -8.43 -4.36
C TYR A 57 6.87 -7.00 -4.40
N LEU A 58 6.45 -6.45 -3.26
CA LEU A 58 5.81 -5.15 -3.18
C LEU A 58 6.85 -4.02 -3.07
N ASN A 59 6.69 -2.97 -3.88
CA ASN A 59 7.48 -1.75 -3.81
C ASN A 59 6.70 -0.63 -3.12
N TYR A 60 5.48 -0.34 -3.61
CA TYR A 60 4.59 0.60 -2.95
C TYR A 60 3.12 0.28 -3.24
N VAL A 61 2.25 0.80 -2.38
CA VAL A 61 0.79 0.80 -2.52
C VAL A 61 0.33 2.24 -2.65
N ASP A 62 -0.35 2.55 -3.74
CA ASP A 62 -0.98 3.84 -3.97
C ASP A 62 -2.49 3.74 -3.80
N LEU A 63 -3.09 4.64 -3.03
CA LEU A 63 -4.54 4.77 -2.94
C LEU A 63 -4.93 6.21 -3.29
N THR A 64 -5.83 6.38 -4.24
CA THR A 64 -6.35 7.68 -4.69
C THR A 64 -7.86 7.75 -4.50
N LEU A 65 -8.35 8.83 -3.89
CA LEU A 65 -9.78 9.19 -3.91
C LEU A 65 -10.07 10.12 -5.08
N LEU A 66 -11.02 9.70 -5.91
CA LEU A 66 -11.49 10.44 -7.06
C LEU A 66 -12.95 10.85 -6.84
N SER A 67 -13.28 12.07 -7.26
CA SER A 67 -14.65 12.60 -7.35
C SER A 67 -14.89 12.92 -8.82
N HIS A 68 -15.78 12.17 -9.47
CA HIS A 68 -16.03 12.31 -10.92
C HIS A 68 -14.75 12.27 -11.77
N GLY A 69 -13.79 11.42 -11.40
CA GLY A 69 -12.49 11.28 -12.09
C GLY A 69 -11.46 12.35 -11.74
N VAL A 70 -11.79 13.32 -10.88
CA VAL A 70 -10.86 14.34 -10.37
C VAL A 70 -10.31 13.91 -9.03
N GLU A 71 -8.99 13.87 -8.91
CA GLU A 71 -8.29 13.53 -7.68
C GLU A 71 -8.60 14.52 -6.55
N GLN A 72 -8.91 13.99 -5.37
CA GLN A 72 -9.28 14.76 -4.18
C GLN A 72 -8.28 14.58 -3.04
N LYS A 73 -7.79 13.34 -2.84
CA LYS A 73 -6.78 12.97 -1.85
C LYS A 73 -6.06 11.73 -2.35
N ALA A 74 -4.82 11.55 -1.92
CA ALA A 74 -4.11 10.30 -2.10
C ALA A 74 -3.26 9.95 -0.89
N THR A 75 -2.92 8.68 -0.76
CA THR A 75 -1.88 8.23 0.15
C THR A 75 -1.06 7.14 -0.52
N ARG A 76 0.24 7.15 -0.28
CA ARG A 76 1.14 6.11 -0.80
C ARG A 76 1.99 5.52 0.30
N PHE A 77 1.97 4.21 0.40
CA PHE A 77 2.77 3.41 1.33
C PHE A 77 3.97 2.85 0.58
N TYR A 78 5.16 3.34 0.90
CA TYR A 78 6.43 2.84 0.35
C TYR A 78 7.02 1.78 1.26
N VAL A 79 7.38 0.62 0.71
CA VAL A 79 8.16 -0.39 1.45
C VAL A 79 9.53 0.20 1.79
N ASN A 80 9.95 0.03 3.04
CA ASN A 80 11.25 0.46 3.51
C ASN A 80 11.81 -0.57 4.50
N GLU A 81 12.95 -1.15 4.12
CA GLU A 81 13.64 -2.21 4.86
C GLU A 81 14.93 -1.70 5.54
N SER A 82 15.07 -0.38 5.72
CA SER A 82 16.24 0.24 6.35
C SER A 82 16.31 0.05 7.87
N GLY A 83 15.19 -0.29 8.51
CA GLY A 83 15.05 -0.38 9.96
C GLY A 83 15.08 0.96 10.72
N THR A 84 15.01 2.09 10.03
CA THR A 84 15.09 3.43 10.65
C THR A 84 13.73 4.10 10.83
N LEU A 85 12.65 3.45 10.41
CA LEU A 85 11.30 4.02 10.45
C LEU A 85 10.75 4.06 11.88
N ALA A 86 10.04 5.14 12.19
CA ALA A 86 9.22 5.22 13.39
C ALA A 86 8.09 4.17 13.35
N ASN A 87 7.48 3.94 14.51
CA ASN A 87 6.49 2.88 14.70
C ASN A 87 5.12 3.45 15.10
N ASP A 88 4.59 4.33 14.26
CA ASP A 88 3.36 5.06 14.52
C ASP A 88 2.13 4.16 14.58
N ARG A 89 1.16 4.58 15.39
CA ARG A 89 -0.18 3.95 15.38
C ARG A 89 -0.89 4.27 14.06
N PRO A 90 -1.77 3.39 13.56
CA PRO A 90 -2.69 3.74 12.46
C PRO A 90 -3.53 4.98 12.81
N GLY A 91 -3.86 5.81 11.82
CA GLY A 91 -4.57 7.08 12.06
C GLY A 91 -4.43 8.11 10.95
N ASP A 92 -5.09 9.25 11.09
CA ASP A 92 -5.17 10.32 10.07
C ASP A 92 -5.57 9.83 8.67
N ALA A 93 -6.37 8.76 8.64
CA ALA A 93 -6.84 8.08 7.44
C ALA A 93 -8.36 8.28 7.25
N ARG A 94 -8.94 9.33 7.84
CA ARG A 94 -10.34 9.70 7.60
C ARG A 94 -10.42 10.59 6.38
N TRP A 95 -11.03 10.08 5.32
CA TRP A 95 -11.16 10.78 4.05
C TRP A 95 -12.58 11.35 3.90
N PRO A 96 -12.73 12.48 3.19
CA PRO A 96 -14.01 13.13 3.02
C PRO A 96 -14.96 12.27 2.18
N LYS A 97 -16.26 12.43 2.42
CA LYS A 97 -17.28 11.97 1.49
C LYS A 97 -17.38 12.96 0.34
N VAL A 98 -17.30 12.47 -0.88
CA VAL A 98 -17.37 13.27 -2.12
C VAL A 98 -18.46 12.73 -3.04
N ALA A 99 -18.94 13.55 -3.96
CA ALA A 99 -19.90 13.11 -4.97
C ALA A 99 -19.23 12.19 -5.99
N GLY A 100 -19.97 11.18 -6.48
CA GLY A 100 -19.44 10.17 -7.40
C GLY A 100 -18.08 9.59 -6.96
N PRO A 101 -17.98 9.08 -5.71
CA PRO A 101 -16.69 8.71 -5.15
C PRO A 101 -16.16 7.43 -5.79
N HIS A 102 -14.87 7.41 -6.09
CA HIS A 102 -14.16 6.21 -6.53
C HIS A 102 -12.81 6.11 -5.82
N LEU A 103 -12.55 4.98 -5.18
CA LEU A 103 -11.23 4.65 -4.66
C LEU A 103 -10.50 3.76 -5.65
N ARG A 104 -9.36 4.26 -6.12
CA ARG A 104 -8.43 3.53 -6.96
C ARG A 104 -7.24 3.10 -6.12
N ILE A 105 -6.89 1.82 -6.18
CA ILE A 105 -5.66 1.29 -5.59
C ILE A 105 -4.73 0.78 -6.69
N VAL A 106 -3.45 1.16 -6.63
CA VAL A 106 -2.41 0.70 -7.57
C VAL A 106 -1.27 0.10 -6.77
N LEU A 107 -0.87 -1.11 -7.13
CA LEU A 107 0.27 -1.80 -6.53
C LEU A 107 1.46 -1.74 -7.48
N SER A 108 2.59 -1.24 -6.98
CA SER A 108 3.86 -1.32 -7.68
C SER A 108 4.71 -2.41 -7.09
N HIS A 109 5.43 -3.09 -7.97
CA HIS A 109 6.14 -4.33 -7.64
C HIS A 109 7.61 -4.23 -8.04
N HIS A 110 8.44 -5.02 -7.39
CA HIS A 110 9.79 -5.27 -7.84
C HIS A 110 9.78 -6.17 -9.09
N ARG A 111 10.87 -6.15 -9.86
CA ARG A 111 11.03 -7.02 -11.06
C ARG A 111 11.00 -8.51 -10.74
N THR A 112 11.19 -8.87 -9.47
CA THR A 112 11.08 -10.23 -8.94
C THR A 112 9.65 -10.75 -8.93
N TYR A 113 8.63 -9.90 -9.08
CA TYR A 113 7.24 -10.31 -9.30
C TYR A 113 6.97 -10.62 -10.78
N ASP A 114 7.70 -11.60 -11.29
CA ASP A 114 7.60 -12.09 -12.66
C ASP A 114 6.42 -13.06 -12.87
N GLN A 115 6.32 -13.66 -14.05
CA GLN A 115 5.25 -14.59 -14.38
C GLN A 115 5.21 -15.81 -13.43
N GLN A 116 6.37 -16.35 -13.04
CA GLN A 116 6.42 -17.49 -12.14
C GLN A 116 5.93 -17.11 -10.74
N ALA A 117 6.31 -15.93 -10.26
CA ALA A 117 5.81 -15.38 -9.01
C ALA A 117 4.27 -15.16 -9.05
N GLN A 118 3.75 -14.65 -10.17
CA GLN A 118 2.30 -14.47 -10.38
C GLN A 118 1.56 -15.81 -10.34
N GLU A 119 2.04 -16.82 -11.07
CA GLU A 119 1.44 -18.17 -11.07
C GLU A 119 1.43 -18.79 -9.67
N LYS A 120 2.51 -18.62 -8.91
CA LYS A 120 2.61 -19.10 -7.51
C LYS A 120 1.58 -18.43 -6.58
N LEU A 121 1.20 -17.18 -6.85
CA LEU A 121 0.28 -16.42 -6.00
C LEU A 121 -1.17 -16.38 -6.51
N ALA A 122 -1.43 -16.75 -7.77
CA ALA A 122 -2.72 -16.57 -8.45
C ALA A 122 -3.93 -17.14 -7.67
N GLY A 123 -3.80 -18.34 -7.08
CA GLY A 123 -4.87 -18.97 -6.31
C GLY A 123 -5.07 -18.43 -4.89
N ARG A 124 -4.24 -17.47 -4.46
CA ARG A 124 -4.22 -16.93 -3.11
C ARG A 124 -4.64 -15.46 -3.05
N MET A 125 -4.49 -14.73 -4.16
CA MET A 125 -4.94 -13.34 -4.30
C MET A 125 -6.47 -13.28 -4.22
N LYS A 126 -6.99 -12.27 -3.53
CA LYS A 126 -8.43 -11.97 -3.42
C LYS A 126 -8.92 -11.11 -4.58
N ILE A 127 -8.04 -10.31 -5.16
CA ILE A 127 -8.38 -9.38 -6.22
C ILE A 127 -7.77 -9.83 -7.55
N SER A 128 -8.55 -9.70 -8.62
CA SER A 128 -8.07 -9.81 -10.00
C SER A 128 -7.40 -8.50 -10.40
N TRP A 129 -6.11 -8.37 -10.10
CA TRP A 129 -5.32 -7.20 -10.48
C TRP A 129 -5.13 -7.12 -12.00
N MET A 130 -5.16 -5.90 -12.52
CA MET A 130 -4.86 -5.59 -13.92
C MET A 130 -3.80 -4.50 -13.97
N THR A 131 -3.04 -4.47 -15.08
CA THR A 131 -2.09 -3.38 -15.33
C THR A 131 -2.83 -2.05 -15.38
N SER A 132 -2.37 -1.08 -14.59
CA SER A 132 -2.85 0.31 -14.64
C SER A 132 -1.85 1.18 -15.38
N ASN A 133 -2.37 2.10 -16.20
CA ASN A 133 -1.61 3.17 -16.84
C ASN A 133 -2.01 4.55 -16.31
N ASP A 134 -2.76 4.58 -15.20
CA ASP A 134 -3.23 5.83 -14.61
C ASP A 134 -2.05 6.65 -14.07
N ASP A 135 -2.12 7.98 -14.25
CA ASP A 135 -1.19 8.88 -13.60
C ASP A 135 -1.46 8.91 -12.09
N ILE A 136 -0.47 8.45 -11.34
CA ILE A 136 -0.43 8.48 -9.88
C ILE A 136 0.67 9.43 -9.37
N SER A 137 1.17 10.35 -10.19
CA SER A 137 2.17 11.34 -9.72
C SER A 137 1.62 12.27 -8.63
N HIS A 138 0.30 12.38 -8.51
CA HIS A 138 -0.42 13.31 -7.64
C HIS A 138 0.03 14.77 -7.83
N SER A 139 0.41 15.13 -9.06
CA SER A 139 0.98 16.45 -9.40
C SER A 139 0.05 17.64 -9.11
N ARG A 140 -1.25 17.37 -8.89
CA ARG A 140 -2.25 18.38 -8.53
C ARG A 140 -2.52 18.49 -7.03
N LEU A 141 -1.92 17.60 -6.22
CA LEU A 141 -2.02 17.60 -4.77
C LEU A 141 -0.68 18.02 -4.15
N THR A 142 -0.73 18.46 -2.90
CA THR A 142 0.46 18.76 -2.10
C THR A 142 0.71 17.65 -1.10
N GLN A 143 1.95 17.15 -1.03
CA GLN A 143 2.35 16.24 0.04
C GLN A 143 2.38 17.00 1.36
N SER A 144 1.47 16.67 2.29
CA SER A 144 1.24 17.47 3.51
C SER A 144 1.29 16.65 4.80
N GLY A 145 1.45 15.33 4.70
CA GLY A 145 1.50 14.45 5.86
C GLY A 145 2.13 13.09 5.56
N GLY A 146 2.05 12.20 6.55
CA GLY A 146 2.56 10.85 6.47
C GLY A 146 2.62 10.17 7.82
N ARG A 147 2.94 8.88 7.78
CA ARG A 147 3.13 8.01 8.95
C ARG A 147 4.20 6.98 8.66
N GLU A 148 4.83 6.46 9.70
CA GLU A 148 5.81 5.39 9.54
C GLU A 148 5.38 4.18 10.36
N TYR A 149 5.42 3.01 9.74
CA TYR A 149 5.07 1.74 10.37
C TYR A 149 6.28 0.83 10.32
N SER A 150 6.71 0.29 11.47
CA SER A 150 7.90 -0.56 11.50
C SER A 150 7.80 -1.73 12.49
N SER A 151 8.50 -2.81 12.15
CA SER A 151 8.71 -3.97 13.01
C SER A 151 10.06 -4.61 12.65
N ASN A 152 11.00 -4.59 13.60
CA ASN A 152 12.30 -5.27 13.52
C ASN A 152 13.05 -5.16 12.17
N GLY A 153 13.14 -3.96 11.60
CA GLY A 153 13.88 -3.73 10.34
C GLY A 153 12.98 -3.59 9.10
N TYR A 154 11.80 -4.19 9.12
CA TYR A 154 10.80 -4.00 8.07
C TYR A 154 9.90 -2.80 8.40
N GLY A 155 9.47 -2.07 7.39
CA GLY A 155 8.47 -1.04 7.56
C GLY A 155 7.87 -0.55 6.26
N MET A 156 6.87 0.33 6.40
CA MET A 156 6.36 1.13 5.30
C MET A 156 6.18 2.58 5.71
N GLN A 157 6.60 3.49 4.83
CA GLN A 157 6.39 4.93 4.99
C GLN A 157 5.17 5.35 4.18
N ARG A 158 4.15 5.83 4.88
CA ARG A 158 2.96 6.46 4.29
C ARG A 158 3.25 7.93 4.01
N LYS A 159 2.93 8.40 2.81
CA LYS A 159 2.92 9.81 2.43
C LYS A 159 1.51 10.20 2.04
N ASP A 160 1.02 11.30 2.58
CA ASP A 160 -0.35 11.79 2.35
C ASP A 160 -0.34 13.03 1.46
N TYR A 161 -1.29 13.08 0.52
CA TYR A 161 -1.44 14.12 -0.49
C TYR A 161 -2.84 14.74 -0.40
N THR A 162 -2.92 16.06 -0.41
CA THR A 162 -4.15 16.85 -0.27
C THR A 162 -4.14 18.13 -1.10
#